data_AF-A0AAF0LTM9-F1
#
_entry.id   AF-A0AAF0LTM9-F1
#
_cell.length_a   1.000
_cell.length_b   1.000
_cell.length_c   1.000
_cell.angle_alpha   90.00
_cell.angle_beta   90.00
_cell.angle_gamma   90.00
#
_symmetry.space_group_name_H-M   'P 1'
#
loop_
_entity.id
_entity.type
_entity.pdbx_description
1 polymer ?
#
loop_
_entity_poly.entity_id
_entity_poly.type
_entity_poly.pdbx_seq_one_letter_code
_entity_poly.pdbx_strand_id
1 'polypeptide(L)'
;MDRVLLTERQVEILVLLAWGEPVRCIAKELYLSAATVNYHLGRLRRIFGAQSLPSLVAAASVAGILTSDQLPVQGTGRLDVAPSEQSWDRASPLWTPHALAGADQADPTHFAPDHSARSAAVTAAAFVQVEKII
;
A
#
# COMPACT_ATOMS: atom_id res chain seq x y z
N MET A 1 15.32 -4.84 22.57
CA MET A 1 14.49 -3.97 21.71
C MET A 1 14.03 -2.81 22.58
N ASP A 2 14.58 -1.62 22.35
CA ASP A 2 14.14 -0.43 23.08
C ASP A 2 12.69 -0.14 22.72
N ARG A 3 11.84 0.06 23.74
CA ARG A 3 10.45 0.41 23.52
C ARG A 3 10.38 1.82 22.97
N VAL A 4 9.92 1.95 21.74
CA VAL A 4 9.65 3.24 21.11
C VAL A 4 8.32 3.77 21.65
N LEU A 5 8.35 4.92 22.31
CA LEU A 5 7.15 5.66 22.68
C LEU A 5 6.84 6.70 21.59
N LEU A 6 5.71 6.52 20.91
CA LEU A 6 5.18 7.52 19.99
C LEU A 6 4.26 8.49 20.74
N THR A 7 4.23 9.74 20.30
CA THR A 7 3.23 10.68 20.78
C THR A 7 1.88 10.38 20.13
N GLU A 8 0.79 10.77 20.79
CA GLU A 8 -0.57 10.68 20.24
C GLU A 8 -0.66 11.31 18.84
N ARG A 9 -0.11 12.53 18.69
CA ARG A 9 -0.05 13.23 17.39
C ARG A 9 0.68 12.44 16.30
N GLN A 10 1.75 11.73 16.65
CA GLN A 10 2.48 10.90 15.71
C GLN A 10 1.66 9.68 15.27
N VAL A 11 0.88 9.10 16.18
CA VAL A 11 -0.03 7.99 15.87
C VAL A 11 -1.14 8.46 14.95
N GLU A 12 -1.79 9.60 15.22
CA GLU A 12 -2.84 10.16 14.35
C GLU A 12 -2.33 10.41 12.92
N ILE A 13 -1.14 11.03 12.78
CA ILE A 13 -0.50 11.25 11.48
C ILE A 13 -0.24 9.93 10.76
N LEU A 14 0.22 8.92 11.49
CA LEU A 14 0.54 7.60 10.94
C LEU A 14 -0.71 6.85 10.47
N VAL A 15 -1.82 6.96 11.22
CA VAL A 15 -3.12 6.42 10.82
C VAL A 15 -3.60 7.10 9.53
N LEU A 16 -3.69 8.42 9.48
CA LEU A 16 -4.15 9.11 8.27
C LEU A 16 -3.24 8.82 7.06
N LEU A 17 -1.92 8.73 7.27
CA LEU A 17 -0.99 8.30 6.23
C LEU A 17 -1.29 6.89 5.73
N ALA A 18 -1.58 5.95 6.64
CA ALA A 18 -1.89 4.57 6.30
C ALA A 18 -3.17 4.46 5.47
N TRP A 19 -4.15 5.32 5.71
CA TRP A 19 -5.36 5.50 4.90
C TRP A 19 -5.09 6.07 3.50
N GLY A 20 -3.85 6.46 3.20
CA GLY A 20 -3.46 7.01 1.91
C GLY A 20 -3.71 8.52 1.79
N GLU A 21 -4.03 9.21 2.87
CA GLU A 21 -4.25 10.65 2.83
C GLU A 21 -2.98 11.40 2.42
N PRO A 22 -3.06 12.34 1.46
CA PRO A 22 -1.90 13.15 1.11
C PRO A 22 -1.55 14.10 2.26
N VAL A 23 -0.26 14.43 2.41
CA VAL A 23 0.27 15.28 3.51
C VAL A 23 -0.51 16.58 3.70
N ARG A 24 -0.99 17.21 2.62
CA ARG A 24 -1.80 18.43 2.69
C ARG A 24 -3.17 18.22 3.34
N CYS A 25 -3.79 17.05 3.16
CA CYS A 25 -5.07 16.70 3.77
C CYS A 25 -4.86 16.36 5.24
N ILE A 26 -3.82 15.57 5.57
CA ILE A 26 -3.41 15.31 6.96
C ILE A 26 -3.17 16.62 7.73
N ALA A 27 -2.47 17.57 7.10
CA ALA A 27 -2.21 18.88 7.69
C ALA A 27 -3.52 19.64 8.00
N LYS A 28 -4.48 19.62 7.07
CA LYS A 28 -5.79 20.25 7.28
C LYS A 28 -6.59 19.56 8.39
N GLU A 29 -6.66 18.23 8.35
CA GLU A 29 -7.42 17.42 9.31
C GLU A 29 -6.95 17.62 10.75
N LEU A 30 -5.63 17.73 10.93
CA LEU A 30 -5.02 17.87 12.26
C LEU A 30 -4.74 19.33 12.65
N TYR A 31 -5.20 20.31 11.87
CA TYR A 31 -4.93 21.74 12.09
C TYR A 31 -3.44 22.07 12.23
N LEU A 32 -2.61 21.45 11.38
CA LEU A 32 -1.16 21.61 11.33
C LEU A 32 -0.70 22.26 10.01
N SER A 33 0.54 22.77 10.01
CA SER A 33 1.20 23.10 8.76
C SER A 33 1.73 21.83 8.05
N ALA A 34 1.81 21.86 6.72
CA ALA A 34 2.43 20.76 5.97
C ALA A 34 3.91 20.54 6.36
N ALA A 35 4.62 21.60 6.75
CA ALA A 35 5.99 21.50 7.26
C ALA A 35 6.04 20.73 8.59
N THR A 36 5.08 20.97 9.48
CA THR A 36 4.96 20.25 10.77
C THR A 36 4.66 18.77 10.54
N VAL A 37 3.74 18.44 9.63
CA VAL A 37 3.46 17.04 9.28
C VAL A 37 4.71 16.36 8.71
N ASN A 38 5.41 17.00 7.76
CA ASN A 38 6.65 16.45 7.20
C ASN A 38 7.75 16.27 8.25
N TYR A 39 7.85 17.18 9.23
CA TYR A 39 8.75 17.02 10.36
C TYR A 39 8.42 15.75 11.17
N HIS A 40 7.16 15.55 11.54
CA HIS A 40 6.73 14.34 12.26
C HIS A 40 6.98 13.07 11.46
N LEU A 41 6.69 13.07 10.15
CA LEU A 41 6.96 11.94 9.25
C LEU A 41 8.46 11.64 9.13
N GLY A 42 9.31 12.66 9.04
CA GLY A 42 10.76 12.49 9.04
C GLY A 42 11.28 11.88 10.34
N ARG A 43 10.73 12.30 11.48
CA ARG A 43 11.06 11.72 12.79
C ARG A 43 10.59 10.27 12.90
N LEU A 44 9.35 9.98 12.50
CA LEU A 44 8.81 8.62 12.45
C LEU A 44 9.68 7.72 11.57
N ARG A 45 10.05 8.16 10.37
CA ARG A 45 10.94 7.39 9.49
C ARG A 45 12.28 7.04 10.14
N ARG A 46 12.88 7.96 10.91
CA ARG A 46 14.13 7.67 11.65
C ARG A 46 13.91 6.65 12.76
N ILE A 47 12.82 6.78 13.51
CA ILE A 47 12.44 5.86 14.61
C ILE A 47 12.25 4.43 14.08
N PHE A 48 11.57 4.27 12.95
CA PHE A 48 11.27 2.97 12.35
C PHE A 48 12.35 2.46 11.38
N GLY A 49 13.42 3.22 11.14
CA GLY A 49 14.43 2.87 10.12
C GLY A 49 13.90 2.85 8.68
N ALA A 50 12.81 3.56 8.42
CA ALA A 50 12.06 3.50 7.16
C ALA A 50 12.61 4.48 6.10
N GLN A 51 12.93 3.97 4.91
CA GLN A 51 13.51 4.74 3.81
C GLN A 51 12.46 5.48 2.96
N SER A 52 11.18 5.13 3.11
CA SER A 52 10.05 5.74 2.40
C SER A 52 8.78 5.72 3.26
N LEU A 53 7.77 6.51 2.89
CA LEU A 53 6.49 6.52 3.59
C LEU A 53 5.77 5.14 3.54
N PRO A 54 5.74 4.42 2.41
CA PRO A 54 5.20 3.06 2.39
C PRO A 54 5.98 2.10 3.31
N SER A 55 7.32 2.18 3.34
CA SER A 55 8.11 1.34 4.26
C SER A 55 7.85 1.67 5.73
N LEU A 56 7.50 2.94 6.04
CA LEU A 56 7.10 3.36 7.38
C LEU A 56 5.76 2.73 7.78
N VAL A 57 4.76 2.76 6.89
CA VAL A 57 3.45 2.13 7.12
C VAL A 57 3.60 0.63 7.33
N ALA A 58 4.41 -0.05 6.50
CA ALA A 58 4.69 -1.47 6.66
C ALA A 58 5.37 -1.78 8.01
N ALA A 59 6.41 -1.01 8.38
CA ALA A 59 7.11 -1.18 9.65
C ALA A 59 6.19 -0.95 10.86
N ALA A 60 5.32 0.06 10.80
CA ALA A 60 4.34 0.34 11.85
C ALA A 60 3.25 -0.74 11.97
N SER A 61 2.88 -1.37 10.86
CA SER A 61 1.95 -2.50 10.84
C SER A 61 2.55 -3.74 11.50
N VAL A 62 3.80 -4.08 11.15
CA VAL A 62 4.53 -5.20 11.79
C VAL A 62 4.79 -4.94 13.27
N ALA A 63 5.02 -3.68 13.65
CA ALA A 63 5.16 -3.29 15.05
C ALA A 63 3.84 -3.33 15.85
N GLY A 64 2.70 -3.59 15.20
CA GLY A 64 1.38 -3.65 15.84
C GLY A 64 0.82 -2.30 16.26
N ILE A 65 1.34 -1.20 15.71
CA ILE A 65 0.85 0.16 15.98
C ILE A 65 -0.32 0.48 15.06
N LEU A 66 -0.22 0.07 13.79
CA LEU A 66 -1.34 0.08 12.86
C LEU A 66 -1.98 -1.30 12.90
N THR A 67 -3.26 -1.34 13.25
CA THR A 67 -4.08 -2.55 13.21
C THR A 67 -4.72 -2.73 11.83
N SER A 68 -5.12 -3.95 11.47
CA SER A 68 -5.62 -4.25 10.11
C SER A 68 -6.89 -3.46 9.72
N ASP A 69 -7.66 -2.98 10.69
CA ASP A 69 -8.81 -2.09 10.51
C ASP A 69 -8.41 -0.64 10.15
N GLN A 70 -7.16 -0.26 10.42
CA GLN A 70 -6.60 1.07 10.09
C GLN A 70 -5.85 1.09 8.76
N LEU A 71 -5.68 -0.07 8.12
CA LEU A 71 -5.16 -0.17 6.77
C LEU A 71 -6.34 -0.17 5.79
N PRO A 72 -6.28 0.60 4.70
CA PRO A 72 -7.26 0.52 3.63
C PRO A 72 -6.99 -0.76 2.84
N VAL A 73 -7.27 -1.93 3.44
CA VAL A 73 -7.38 -3.19 2.71
C VAL A 73 -8.73 -3.17 1.99
N GLN A 74 -8.95 -2.19 1.13
CA GLN A 74 -9.84 -2.38 0.00
C GLN A 74 -9.04 -3.28 -0.95
N GLY A 75 -9.10 -4.59 -0.70
CA GLY A 75 -8.56 -5.57 -1.64
C GLY A 75 -9.07 -5.16 -3.02
N THR A 76 -8.15 -4.94 -3.96
CA THR A 76 -8.35 -4.32 -5.29
C THR A 76 -9.19 -5.19 -6.23
N GLY A 77 -10.15 -5.91 -5.68
CA GLY A 77 -10.63 -7.20 -6.13
C GLY A 77 -10.48 -8.17 -4.96
N ARG A 78 -11.60 -8.72 -4.49
CA ARG A 78 -11.57 -9.97 -3.74
C ARG A 78 -10.76 -10.93 -4.59
N LEU A 79 -9.63 -11.41 -4.10
CA LEU A 79 -8.99 -12.57 -4.73
C LEU A 79 -9.98 -13.71 -4.51
N ASP A 80 -10.89 -13.90 -5.47
CA ASP A 80 -11.81 -15.03 -5.54
C ASP A 80 -10.97 -16.26 -5.84
N VAL A 81 -10.33 -16.73 -4.78
CA VAL A 81 -9.80 -18.06 -4.68
C VAL A 81 -11.00 -18.99 -4.62
N ALA A 82 -11.22 -19.79 -5.66
CA ALA A 82 -12.15 -20.92 -5.58
C ALA A 82 -11.60 -21.91 -4.52
N PRO A 83 -12.28 -22.10 -3.37
CA PRO A 83 -11.74 -22.94 -2.28
C PRO A 83 -11.55 -24.40 -2.70
N SER A 84 -12.29 -24.86 -3.72
CA SER A 84 -12.24 -26.23 -4.24
C SER A 84 -11.14 -26.49 -5.25
N GLU A 85 -10.52 -25.45 -5.83
CA GLU A 85 -9.34 -25.59 -6.70
C GLU A 85 -8.04 -25.38 -5.92
N GLN A 86 -8.12 -24.80 -4.72
CA GLN A 86 -7.01 -24.78 -3.76
C GLN A 86 -6.89 -26.10 -3.00
N SER A 87 -6.65 -27.17 -3.76
CA SER A 87 -5.91 -28.30 -3.25
C SER A 87 -4.46 -27.87 -3.07
N TRP A 88 -4.16 -27.22 -1.95
CA TRP A 88 -2.80 -27.23 -1.41
C TRP A 88 -2.54 -28.64 -0.89
N ASP A 89 -2.47 -29.60 -1.82
CA ASP A 89 -2.11 -30.97 -1.49
C ASP A 89 -0.67 -30.91 -0.97
N ARG A 90 -0.51 -30.95 0.36
CA ARG A 90 0.81 -30.85 0.99
C ARG A 90 1.75 -31.97 0.56
N ALA A 91 1.21 -33.03 -0.05
CA ALA A 91 1.97 -34.13 -0.63
C ALA A 91 2.59 -33.81 -2.01
N SER A 92 2.15 -32.75 -2.70
CA SER A 92 2.61 -32.38 -4.05
C SER A 92 2.90 -30.87 -4.13
N PRO A 93 4.10 -30.44 -3.74
CA PRO A 93 4.45 -29.03 -3.78
C PRO A 93 4.51 -28.49 -5.21
N LEU A 94 4.17 -27.22 -5.41
CA LEU A 94 4.05 -26.52 -6.72
C LEU A 94 5.29 -26.57 -7.64
N TRP A 95 6.41 -27.11 -7.16
CA TRP A 95 7.61 -27.37 -7.95
C TRP A 95 7.64 -28.76 -8.62
N THR A 96 6.59 -29.59 -8.49
CA THR A 96 6.48 -30.86 -9.22
C THR A 96 6.40 -30.66 -10.75
N PRO A 97 6.91 -31.60 -11.56
CA PRO A 97 7.16 -31.40 -13.00
C PRO A 97 5.94 -31.08 -13.89
N HIS A 98 4.70 -31.27 -13.42
CA HIS A 98 3.50 -30.81 -14.14
C HIS A 98 3.57 -29.30 -14.44
N ALA A 99 4.16 -28.48 -13.55
CA ALA A 99 4.32 -27.05 -13.77
C ALA A 99 5.23 -26.71 -14.97
N LEU A 100 6.08 -27.63 -15.41
CA LEU A 100 6.93 -27.48 -16.60
C LEU A 100 6.24 -27.89 -17.90
N ALA A 101 5.07 -28.55 -17.86
CA ALA A 101 4.35 -28.92 -19.08
C ALA A 101 3.85 -27.70 -19.88
N GLY A 102 3.68 -26.55 -19.21
CA GLY A 102 3.42 -25.26 -19.87
C GLY A 102 4.66 -24.54 -20.38
N ALA A 103 5.87 -25.00 -20.05
CA ALA A 103 7.12 -24.37 -20.48
C ALA A 103 7.39 -24.59 -21.97
N ASP A 104 6.95 -25.71 -22.56
CA ASP A 104 7.02 -25.96 -24.01
C ASP A 104 6.00 -25.13 -24.81
N GLN A 105 4.96 -24.59 -24.16
CA GLN A 105 3.97 -23.70 -24.78
C GLN A 105 4.42 -22.23 -24.78
N ALA A 106 5.37 -21.88 -23.91
CA ALA A 106 5.94 -20.55 -23.85
C ALA A 106 6.99 -20.41 -24.96
N ASP A 107 6.60 -19.82 -26.09
CA ASP A 107 7.56 -19.37 -27.09
C ASP A 107 8.49 -18.33 -26.42
N PRO A 108 9.79 -18.64 -26.23
CA PRO A 108 10.72 -17.74 -25.55
C PRO A 108 10.93 -16.42 -26.33
N THR A 109 10.52 -16.36 -27.60
CA THR A 109 10.54 -15.15 -28.42
C THR A 109 9.25 -14.33 -28.32
N HIS A 110 8.17 -14.91 -27.79
CA HIS A 110 6.90 -14.25 -27.51
C HIS A 110 6.70 -13.86 -26.04
N PHE A 111 7.67 -14.15 -25.16
CA PHE A 111 7.71 -13.54 -23.83
C PHE A 111 8.15 -12.09 -23.97
N ALA A 112 7.22 -11.23 -24.40
CA ALA A 112 7.45 -9.79 -24.39
C ALA A 112 7.71 -9.37 -22.95
N PRO A 113 8.84 -8.72 -22.62
CA PRO A 113 8.98 -8.06 -21.34
C PRO A 113 7.91 -6.96 -21.32
N ASP A 114 6.86 -7.17 -20.54
CA ASP A 114 5.90 -6.11 -20.30
C ASP A 114 6.61 -4.98 -19.53
N HIS A 115 7.11 -4.00 -20.27
CA HIS A 115 7.62 -2.74 -19.75
C HIS A 115 6.47 -1.75 -19.43
N SER A 116 5.20 -2.15 -19.47
CA SER A 116 4.04 -1.27 -19.26
C SER A 116 3.78 -0.89 -17.81
N ALA A 117 4.63 -1.27 -16.86
CA ALA A 117 4.60 -0.71 -15.51
C ALA A 117 5.39 0.61 -15.36
N ARG A 118 5.64 1.35 -16.44
CA ARG A 118 6.06 2.76 -16.38
C ARG A 118 5.02 3.69 -16.99
N SER A 119 4.49 4.55 -16.11
CA SER A 119 3.83 5.82 -16.41
C SER A 119 2.37 5.77 -16.89
N ALA A 120 1.44 5.56 -15.96
CA ALA A 120 0.14 6.22 -16.03
C ALA A 120 0.26 7.54 -15.27
N ALA A 121 0.55 8.59 -16.03
CA ALA A 121 0.47 9.96 -15.59
C ALA A 121 -0.91 10.27 -15.00
N VAL A 122 -0.88 11.01 -13.90
CA VAL A 122 -1.93 11.91 -13.47
C VAL A 122 -2.52 12.65 -14.67
N THR A 123 -3.81 12.45 -14.98
CA THR A 123 -4.66 13.46 -15.64
C THR A 123 -6.14 13.23 -15.29
N ALA A 124 -6.62 14.12 -14.41
CA ALA A 124 -7.96 14.70 -14.31
C ALA A 124 -9.20 13.80 -14.47
N ALA A 125 -9.82 13.45 -13.33
CA ALA A 125 -11.26 13.26 -13.25
C ALA A 125 -11.93 14.56 -12.77
N ALA A 126 -12.88 15.03 -13.58
CA ALA A 126 -14.06 15.82 -13.22
C ALA A 126 -13.88 17.19 -12.53
N PHE A 127 -13.90 18.22 -13.36
CA PHE A 127 -14.45 19.53 -13.00
C PHE A 127 -15.92 19.35 -12.59
N VAL A 128 -16.26 19.65 -11.34
CA VAL A 128 -17.65 19.85 -10.89
C VAL A 128 -18.03 21.28 -11.25
N GLN A 129 -18.92 21.42 -12.23
CA GLN A 129 -19.50 22.70 -12.62
C GLN A 129 -20.77 22.93 -11.79
N VAL A 130 -20.65 23.80 -10.78
CA VAL A 130 -21.80 24.36 -10.06
C VAL A 130 -22.11 25.71 -10.72
N GLU A 131 -23.22 25.80 -11.46
CA GLU A 131 -23.88 27.08 -11.69
C GLU A 131 -25.34 26.89 -12.16
N LYS A 132 -26.29 27.26 -11.28
CA LYS A 132 -27.45 28.13 -11.59
C LYS A 132 -28.34 28.33 -10.35
N ILE A 133 -28.11 29.43 -9.66
CA ILE A 133 -29.08 30.29 -8.94
C ILE A 133 -28.39 31.66 -9.05
N ILE A 134 -28.81 32.62 -9.88
CA ILE A 134 -30.04 33.42 -9.92
C ILE A 134 -30.24 33.90 -11.36
#